data_AF-U6DXJ9-F1
#
_entry.id   AF-U6DXJ9-F1
#
_cell.length_a   1.000
_cell.length_b   1.000
_cell.length_c   1.000
_cell.angle_alpha   90.00
_cell.angle_beta   90.00
_cell.angle_gamma   90.00
#
_symmetry.space_group_name_H-M   'P 1'
#
loop_
_entity.id
_entity.type
_entity.pdbx_description
1 polymer ?
#
loop_
_entity_poly.entity_id
_entity_poly.type
_entity_poly.pdbx_seq_one_letter_code
_entity_poly.pdbx_strand_id
1 'polypeptide(L)'
;KSDTPHYTLPFTARLNSSMGPGRTVFIKGEVNKTAKGFNVNLVSGKSKDIALHLNPRLNIKAFVRNSFLHEAWGEEERNITCFPFSPGMYFEMIIYCDAREFKVAVNGVHSLEYKHRFKELSDIDTLEIDGDIHLLEVRSW
;
A
#
# COMPACT_ATOMS: atom_id res chain seq x y z
N LYS A 1 -4.66 -29.92 7.18
CA LYS A 1 -3.46 -29.21 6.67
C LYS A 1 -3.98 -28.24 5.62
N SER A 2 -4.17 -26.97 5.98
CA SER A 2 -4.56 -25.94 5.02
C SER A 2 -3.29 -25.42 4.37
N ASP A 3 -3.11 -25.71 3.08
CA ASP A 3 -2.08 -25.07 2.27
C ASP A 3 -2.48 -23.61 2.06
N THR A 4 -2.25 -22.78 3.06
CA THR A 4 -2.30 -21.33 2.90
C THR A 4 -1.15 -20.96 1.98
N PRO A 5 -1.40 -20.33 0.81
CA PRO A 5 -0.32 -19.92 -0.07
C PRO A 5 0.61 -18.98 0.68
N HIS A 6 1.88 -19.38 0.82
CA HIS A 6 2.90 -18.54 1.42
C HIS A 6 3.39 -17.55 0.39
N TYR A 7 2.96 -16.29 0.49
CA TYR A 7 3.54 -15.21 -0.29
C TYR A 7 4.93 -14.87 0.24
N THR A 8 5.93 -14.82 -0.64
CA THR A 8 7.29 -14.38 -0.33
C THR A 8 7.45 -12.89 -0.62
N LEU A 9 8.19 -12.18 0.22
CA LEU A 9 8.59 -10.79 0.00
C LEU A 9 10.03 -10.71 -0.57
N PRO A 10 10.33 -9.79 -1.49
CA PRO A 10 9.41 -8.80 -2.08
C PRO A 10 8.34 -9.48 -2.96
N PHE A 11 7.11 -9.01 -2.83
CA PHE A 11 5.95 -9.46 -3.60
C PHE A 11 5.65 -8.45 -4.70
N THR A 12 5.52 -8.93 -5.93
CA THR A 12 5.10 -8.12 -7.07
C THR A 12 4.03 -8.86 -7.85
N ALA A 13 2.92 -8.18 -8.14
CA ALA A 13 1.85 -8.74 -8.95
C ALA A 13 1.19 -7.67 -9.82
N ARG A 14 0.73 -8.07 -11.00
CA ARG A 14 -0.20 -7.24 -11.76
C ARG A 14 -1.59 -7.31 -11.12
N LEU A 15 -2.28 -6.18 -11.15
CA LEU A 15 -3.68 -6.07 -10.74
C LEU A 15 -4.56 -6.73 -11.81
N ASN A 16 -5.69 -7.30 -11.39
CA ASN A 16 -6.67 -7.89 -12.31
C ASN A 16 -7.27 -6.84 -13.27
N SER A 17 -7.26 -5.59 -12.85
CA SER A 17 -7.61 -4.42 -13.64
C SER A 17 -6.78 -3.26 -13.15
N SER A 18 -6.34 -2.39 -14.06
CA SER A 18 -5.68 -1.15 -13.66
C SER A 18 -6.56 -0.31 -12.75
N MET A 19 -5.92 0.58 -11.99
CA MET A 19 -6.63 1.50 -11.12
C MET A 19 -7.51 2.47 -11.90
N GLY A 20 -8.50 2.98 -11.18
CA GLY A 20 -9.45 3.98 -11.64
C GLY A 20 -10.49 4.19 -10.56
N PRO A 21 -11.38 5.20 -10.71
CA PRO A 21 -12.42 5.47 -9.73
C PRO A 21 -13.26 4.22 -9.43
N GLY A 22 -13.44 3.88 -8.16
CA GLY A 22 -14.17 2.71 -7.70
C GLY A 22 -13.31 1.45 -7.47
N ARG A 23 -12.06 1.42 -7.95
CA ARG A 23 -11.18 0.25 -7.78
C ARG A 23 -10.64 0.14 -6.38
N THR A 24 -10.50 -1.10 -5.92
CA THR A 24 -10.04 -1.43 -4.58
C THR A 24 -8.92 -2.46 -4.62
N VAL A 25 -7.88 -2.22 -3.83
CA VAL A 25 -6.88 -3.23 -3.45
C VAL A 25 -7.01 -3.54 -1.98
N PHE A 26 -6.99 -4.83 -1.69
CA PHE A 26 -7.12 -5.37 -0.35
C PHE A 26 -5.93 -6.25 -0.02
N ILE A 27 -5.34 -6.02 1.15
CA ILE A 27 -4.13 -6.69 1.61
C ILE A 27 -4.40 -7.19 3.04
N LYS A 28 -4.15 -8.47 3.29
CA LYS A 28 -4.05 -9.02 4.65
C LYS A 28 -2.62 -9.42 4.93
N GLY A 29 -2.16 -9.13 6.14
CA GLY A 29 -0.86 -9.57 6.60
C GLY A 29 -0.75 -9.56 8.12
N GLU A 30 0.39 -10.02 8.60
CA GLU A 30 0.81 -9.89 9.98
C GLU A 30 2.12 -9.11 10.02
N VAL A 31 2.20 -8.10 10.88
CA VAL A 31 3.44 -7.37 11.09
C VAL A 31 4.42 -8.22 11.90
N ASN A 32 5.68 -8.32 11.47
CA ASN A 32 6.67 -9.09 12.22
C ASN A 32 6.89 -8.51 13.63
N LYS A 33 7.18 -9.37 14.62
CA LYS A 33 7.39 -8.96 16.02
C LYS A 33 8.54 -7.97 16.23
N THR A 34 9.51 -7.96 15.31
CA THR A 34 10.68 -7.07 15.33
C THR A 34 10.68 -6.09 14.15
N ALA A 35 9.52 -5.84 13.55
CA ALA A 35 9.39 -5.01 12.36
C ALA A 35 9.86 -3.57 12.59
N LYS A 36 10.70 -3.07 11.67
CA LYS A 36 11.07 -1.65 11.57
C LYS A 36 10.09 -0.91 10.66
N GLY A 37 9.62 -1.56 9.60
CA GLY A 37 8.68 -0.98 8.66
C GLY A 37 8.42 -1.90 7.47
N PHE A 38 7.46 -1.51 6.66
CA PHE A 38 7.15 -2.18 5.39
C PHE A 38 6.65 -1.15 4.38
N ASN A 39 6.51 -1.54 3.12
CA ASN A 39 5.96 -0.69 2.09
C ASN A 39 4.96 -1.42 1.20
N VAL A 40 4.02 -0.64 0.69
CA VAL A 40 3.04 -1.02 -0.33
C VAL A 40 3.08 0.05 -1.42
N ASN A 41 3.36 -0.34 -2.65
CA ASN A 41 3.46 0.55 -3.79
C ASN A 41 2.38 0.21 -4.83
N LEU A 42 1.74 1.25 -5.37
CA LEU A 42 1.00 1.16 -6.61
C LEU A 42 1.83 1.80 -7.72
N VAL A 43 2.15 1.02 -8.74
CA VAL A 43 3.16 1.34 -9.75
C VAL A 43 2.54 1.36 -11.14
N SER A 44 2.96 2.34 -11.94
CA SER A 44 2.68 2.38 -13.37
C SER A 44 3.52 1.34 -14.09
N GLY A 45 2.90 0.30 -14.65
CA GLY A 45 3.62 -0.74 -15.38
C GLY A 45 4.38 -0.20 -16.61
N LYS A 46 3.86 0.89 -17.18
CA LYS A 46 4.36 1.57 -18.38
C LYS A 46 5.55 2.47 -18.11
N SER A 47 5.49 3.33 -17.08
CA SER A 47 6.55 4.30 -16.78
C SER A 47 7.46 3.89 -15.62
N LYS A 48 7.08 2.88 -14.84
CA LYS A 48 7.71 2.49 -13.57
C LYS A 48 7.64 3.54 -12.46
N ASP A 49 6.86 4.60 -12.66
CA ASP A 49 6.56 5.58 -11.61
C ASP A 49 5.74 4.93 -10.48
N ILE A 50 6.04 5.30 -9.23
CA ILE A 50 5.25 4.91 -8.07
C ILE A 50 4.19 5.99 -7.83
N ALA A 51 2.96 5.70 -8.27
CA ALA A 51 1.83 6.60 -8.12
C ALA A 51 1.47 6.81 -6.63
N LEU A 52 1.52 5.74 -5.84
CA LEU A 52 1.31 5.77 -4.39
C LEU A 52 2.33 4.86 -3.72
N HIS A 53 3.16 5.45 -2.85
CA HIS A 53 4.03 4.75 -1.91
C HIS A 53 3.45 4.89 -0.51
N LEU A 54 3.09 3.77 0.12
CA LEU A 54 2.66 3.70 1.51
C LEU A 54 3.78 3.05 2.32
N ASN A 55 4.30 3.73 3.34
CA ASN A 55 5.42 3.24 4.13
C ASN A 55 5.21 3.45 5.64
N PRO A 56 4.53 2.51 6.31
CA PRO A 56 4.51 2.45 7.77
C PRO A 56 5.91 2.21 8.33
N ARG A 57 6.39 3.16 9.12
CA ARG A 57 7.67 3.09 9.87
C ARG A 57 7.34 2.91 11.35
N LEU A 58 7.43 1.66 11.83
CA LEU A 58 7.01 1.28 13.18
C LEU A 58 7.94 1.84 14.27
N ASN A 59 9.23 1.94 13.97
CA ASN A 59 10.25 2.47 14.89
C ASN A 59 9.98 3.92 15.34
N ILE A 60 9.39 4.74 14.47
CA ILE A 60 9.04 6.15 14.74
C ILE A 60 7.52 6.40 14.73
N LYS A 61 6.71 5.34 14.59
CA LYS A 61 5.24 5.39 14.48
C LYS A 61 4.75 6.43 13.46
N ALA A 62 5.39 6.49 12.29
CA ALA A 62 5.01 7.38 11.21
C ALA A 62 4.46 6.57 10.04
N PHE A 63 3.32 7.00 9.49
CA PHE A 63 2.78 6.43 8.26
C PHE A 63 3.07 7.40 7.10
N VAL A 64 4.21 7.17 6.45
CA VAL A 64 4.69 8.02 5.36
C VAL A 64 3.97 7.66 4.07
N ARG A 65 3.59 8.68 3.29
CA ARG A 65 3.06 8.53 1.94
C ARG A 65 3.79 9.46 0.99
N ASN A 66 4.02 9.00 -0.22
CA ASN A 66 4.64 9.80 -1.26
C ASN A 66 4.34 9.23 -2.65
N SER A 67 4.88 9.86 -3.67
CA SER A 67 4.96 9.34 -5.04
C SER A 67 6.41 9.48 -5.51
N PHE A 68 6.86 8.52 -6.31
CA PHE A 68 8.14 8.57 -7.01
C PHE A 68 7.85 8.73 -8.50
N LEU A 69 7.96 9.95 -8.99
CA LEU A 69 7.56 10.32 -10.35
C LEU A 69 8.77 10.92 -11.06
N HIS A 70 9.00 10.54 -12.30
CA HIS A 70 10.14 11.05 -13.09
C HIS A 70 11.48 10.90 -12.36
N GLU A 71 11.69 9.72 -11.78
CA GLU A 71 12.91 9.35 -11.05
C GLU A 71 13.20 10.18 -9.79
N ALA A 72 12.19 10.90 -9.26
CA ALA A 72 12.33 11.71 -8.06
C ALA A 72 11.21 11.47 -7.05
N TRP A 73 11.56 11.47 -5.77
CA TRP A 73 10.58 11.51 -4.68
C TRP A 73 9.96 12.90 -4.58
N GLY A 74 8.65 12.94 -4.39
CA GLY A 74 7.94 14.17 -4.05
C GLY A 74 8.08 14.53 -2.56
N GLU A 75 7.24 15.47 -2.11
CA GLU A 75 7.11 15.82 -0.70
C GLU A 75 6.40 14.69 0.07
N GLU A 76 6.99 14.24 1.17
CA GLU A 76 6.38 13.24 2.04
C GLU A 76 5.17 13.81 2.79
N GLU A 77 4.08 13.05 2.85
CA GLU A 77 2.96 13.33 3.74
C GLU A 77 2.99 12.38 4.94
N ARG A 78 2.84 12.93 6.15
CA ARG A 78 2.96 12.17 7.41
C ARG A 78 1.79 12.34 8.37
N ASN A 79 0.88 13.29 8.10
CA ASN A 79 -0.24 13.60 8.97
C ASN A 79 -1.17 12.38 9.09
N ILE A 80 -1.35 11.89 10.32
CA ILE A 80 -2.31 10.85 10.70
C ILE A 80 -2.83 11.16 12.11
N THR A 81 -4.05 10.73 12.42
CA THR A 81 -4.62 10.88 13.77
C THR A 81 -4.07 9.86 14.75
N CYS A 82 -3.87 8.63 14.31
CA CYS A 82 -3.31 7.53 15.08
C CYS A 82 -2.51 6.59 14.16
N PHE A 83 -1.39 6.06 14.65
CA PHE A 83 -0.60 5.07 13.91
C PHE A 83 -1.25 3.68 14.02
N PRO A 84 -1.71 3.06 12.92
CA PRO A 84 -2.63 1.92 13.00
C PRO A 84 -1.93 0.54 13.06
N PHE A 85 -0.59 0.50 13.15
CA PHE A 85 0.18 -0.75 13.14
C PHE A 85 0.92 -0.98 14.45
N SER A 86 1.12 -2.24 14.82
CA SER A 86 1.94 -2.66 15.96
C SER A 86 2.70 -3.95 15.64
N PRO A 87 3.87 -4.20 16.25
CA PRO A 87 4.60 -5.45 16.01
C PRO A 87 3.77 -6.68 16.43
N GLY A 88 3.75 -7.72 15.60
CA GLY A 88 2.96 -8.95 15.82
C GLY A 88 1.46 -8.80 15.55
N MET A 89 1.01 -7.67 15.01
CA MET A 89 -0.40 -7.40 14.75
C MET A 89 -0.83 -7.94 13.38
N TYR A 90 -1.96 -8.64 13.34
CA TYR A 90 -2.72 -8.86 12.12
C TYR A 90 -3.32 -7.55 11.61
N PHE A 91 -3.23 -7.30 10.31
CA PHE A 91 -3.84 -6.14 9.68
C PHE A 91 -4.56 -6.48 8.38
N GLU A 92 -5.61 -5.72 8.12
CA GLU A 92 -6.29 -5.61 6.84
C GLU A 92 -6.13 -4.18 6.34
N MET A 93 -5.55 -4.00 5.16
CA MET A 93 -5.41 -2.71 4.50
C MET A 93 -6.30 -2.68 3.26
N ILE A 94 -7.11 -1.62 3.15
CA ILE A 94 -7.90 -1.30 1.97
C ILE A 94 -7.33 -0.03 1.36
N ILE A 95 -7.00 -0.08 0.07
CA ILE A 95 -6.67 1.07 -0.75
C ILE A 95 -7.81 1.24 -1.76
N TYR A 96 -8.59 2.29 -1.59
CA TYR A 96 -9.69 2.64 -2.49
C TYR A 96 -9.26 3.80 -3.40
N CYS A 97 -9.44 3.65 -4.70
CA CYS A 97 -9.19 4.69 -5.67
C CYS A 97 -10.48 5.48 -5.91
N ASP A 98 -10.55 6.71 -5.38
CA ASP A 98 -11.63 7.65 -5.68
C ASP A 98 -11.27 8.50 -6.90
N ALA A 99 -12.17 9.37 -7.36
CA ALA A 99 -11.95 10.23 -8.52
C ALA A 99 -10.79 11.23 -8.33
N ARG A 100 -10.47 11.62 -7.08
CA ARG A 100 -9.52 12.71 -6.78
C ARG A 100 -8.36 12.30 -5.88
N GLU A 101 -8.55 11.25 -5.09
CA GLU A 101 -7.55 10.75 -4.14
C GLU A 101 -7.64 9.24 -3.96
N PHE A 102 -6.58 8.67 -3.41
CA PHE A 102 -6.64 7.38 -2.74
C PHE A 102 -7.14 7.56 -1.31
N LYS A 103 -7.98 6.64 -0.86
CA LYS A 103 -8.43 6.52 0.53
C LYS A 103 -7.89 5.22 1.09
N VAL A 104 -7.23 5.29 2.23
CA VAL A 104 -6.64 4.11 2.88
C VAL A 104 -7.30 3.89 4.23
N ALA A 105 -7.75 2.66 4.45
CA ALA A 105 -8.27 2.20 5.72
C ALA A 105 -7.45 1.01 6.23
N VAL A 106 -7.30 0.90 7.55
CA VAL A 106 -6.64 -0.21 8.22
C VAL A 106 -7.60 -0.76 9.26
N ASN A 107 -7.85 -2.08 9.24
CA ASN A 107 -8.76 -2.79 10.14
C ASN A 107 -10.16 -2.15 10.21
N GLY A 108 -10.71 -1.78 9.04
CA GLY A 108 -12.03 -1.15 8.92
C GLY A 108 -12.10 0.32 9.33
N VAL A 109 -11.00 0.92 9.78
CA VAL A 109 -10.94 2.33 10.20
C VAL A 109 -10.22 3.16 9.15
N HIS A 110 -10.88 4.21 8.67
CA HIS A 110 -10.27 5.18 7.77
C HIS A 110 -9.02 5.80 8.42
N SER A 111 -7.88 5.76 7.71
CA SER A 111 -6.59 6.19 8.24
C SER A 111 -6.10 7.48 7.58
N LEU A 112 -6.22 7.59 6.25
CA LEU A 112 -5.70 8.72 5.50
C LEU A 112 -6.29 8.84 4.09
N GLU A 113 -6.10 10.02 3.52
CA GLU A 113 -6.34 10.35 2.12
C GLU A 113 -5.03 10.80 1.47
N TYR A 114 -4.88 10.52 0.18
CA TYR A 114 -3.71 10.93 -0.60
C TYR A 114 -4.14 11.38 -2.00
N LYS A 115 -4.04 12.68 -2.29
CA LYS A 115 -4.45 13.25 -3.57
C LYS A 115 -3.64 12.65 -4.72
N HIS A 116 -4.30 12.37 -5.84
CA HIS A 116 -3.66 11.81 -7.01
C HIS A 116 -2.58 12.75 -7.55
N ARG A 117 -1.30 12.40 -7.35
CA ARG A 117 -0.17 13.09 -7.99
C ARG A 117 0.08 12.57 -9.40
N PHE A 118 -0.01 11.24 -9.58
CA PHE A 118 -0.04 10.59 -10.89
C PHE A 118 -1.47 10.59 -11.45
N LYS A 119 -1.67 11.13 -12.67
CA LYS A 119 -3.01 11.39 -13.22
C LYS A 119 -3.57 10.25 -14.08
N GLU A 120 -2.71 9.51 -14.76
CA GLU A 120 -3.10 8.41 -15.64
C GLU A 120 -3.44 7.15 -14.83
N LEU A 121 -4.53 7.18 -14.06
CA LEU A 121 -4.86 6.09 -13.12
C LEU A 121 -4.91 4.71 -13.79
N SER A 122 -5.31 4.65 -15.06
CA SER A 122 -5.35 3.42 -15.87
C SER A 122 -3.98 2.83 -16.20
N ASP A 123 -2.90 3.60 -16.05
CA ASP A 123 -1.52 3.11 -16.23
C ASP A 123 -1.00 2.43 -14.95
N ILE A 124 -1.67 2.61 -13.80
CA ILE A 124 -1.34 1.95 -12.53
C ILE A 124 -1.90 0.51 -12.54
N ASP A 125 -1.05 -0.45 -12.87
CA ASP A 125 -1.41 -1.85 -13.08
C ASP A 125 -0.63 -2.84 -12.21
N THR A 126 0.30 -2.34 -11.39
CA THR A 126 1.26 -3.16 -10.65
C THR A 126 1.22 -2.83 -9.16
N LEU A 127 1.16 -3.87 -8.33
CA LEU A 127 1.28 -3.79 -6.88
C LEU A 127 2.62 -4.39 -6.45
N GLU A 128 3.35 -3.66 -5.62
CA GLU A 128 4.58 -4.14 -4.99
C GLU A 128 4.45 -4.03 -3.47
N ILE A 129 4.88 -5.06 -2.76
CA ILE A 129 4.87 -5.11 -1.29
C ILE A 129 6.23 -5.64 -0.84
N ASP A 130 6.83 -4.98 0.15
CA ASP A 130 8.10 -5.44 0.72
C ASP A 130 8.23 -5.02 2.20
N GLY A 131 9.21 -5.58 2.89
CA GLY A 131 9.59 -5.26 4.27
C GLY A 131 9.08 -6.25 5.31
N ASP A 132 8.99 -5.79 6.56
CA ASP A 132 8.92 -6.66 7.74
C ASP A 132 7.50 -7.15 8.07
N ILE A 133 6.84 -7.82 7.12
CA ILE A 133 5.51 -8.44 7.31
C ILE A 133 5.47 -9.88 6.80
N HIS A 134 4.51 -10.64 7.29
CA HIS A 134 4.05 -11.87 6.65
C HIS A 134 2.80 -11.56 5.82
N LEU A 135 2.92 -11.63 4.48
CA LEU A 135 1.81 -11.39 3.58
C LEU A 135 0.91 -12.63 3.48
N LEU A 136 -0.39 -12.46 3.75
CA LEU A 136 -1.36 -13.56 3.85
C LEU A 136 -2.31 -13.62 2.65
N GLU A 137 -2.74 -12.46 2.15
CA GLU A 137 -3.72 -12.39 1.06
C GLU A 137 -3.63 -11.06 0.34
N VAL A 138 -3.79 -11.09 -0.98
CA VAL A 138 -3.99 -9.91 -1.81
C VAL A 138 -5.20 -10.14 -2.71
N ARG A 139 -6.10 -9.16 -2.78
CA ARG A 139 -7.25 -9.14 -3.69
C ARG A 139 -7.35 -7.78 -4.36
N SER A 140 -7.86 -7.75 -5.58
CA SER A 140 -8.20 -6.51 -6.29
C SER A 140 -9.54 -6.69 -7.01
N TRP A 141 -10.39 -5.64 -6.97
CA TRP A 141 -11.68 -5.59 -7.65
C TRP A 141 -12.05 -4.17 -8.07
#